data_AF-A0A9W8TRW3-F1
#
_entry.id   AF-A0A9W8TRW3-F1
#
_cell.length_a   1.000
_cell.length_b   1.000
_cell.length_c   1.000
_cell.angle_alpha   90.00
_cell.angle_beta   90.00
_cell.angle_gamma   90.00
#
_symmetry.space_group_name_H-M   'P 1'
#
loop_
_entity.id
_entity.type
_entity.pdbx_description
1 polymer ?
#
loop_
_entity_poly.entity_id
_entity_poly.type
_entity_poly.pdbx_seq_one_letter_code
_entity_poly.pdbx_strand_id
1 'polypeptide(L)'
;MTLSSDPVARNFWKVNVPQLGFSHPFLLKAVFSIAALHLARLRPQQKDALVQQSFMYYNAASSTALPLIPNATGENFPPIFHFSLITTVITFARPRTPDNLLLVSNEIVPDWLLVTRGVRTLLQSEGDAVLSMSSLDALFYMGTQLSYQYERESEEHEGLNELEESIRSHSQPHKVADLCNGISTLKRCFNLFFKPGLSEESRMRSALMWLVKIPDPFMELLKGLDSEALCVLAFFCVLLNRLEHLWWVEGWAVHLIERIYSTLDSRYRLWIRWPLEEIGWTP
;
A
#
# COMPACT_ATOMS: atom_id res chain seq x y z
N MET A 1 -6.25 14.36 -12.66
CA MET A 1 -6.51 13.27 -11.70
C MET A 1 -6.25 13.80 -10.29
N THR A 2 -7.15 13.58 -9.33
CA THR A 2 -7.07 14.08 -7.94
C THR A 2 -6.48 13.01 -7.03
N LEU A 3 -5.22 12.60 -7.29
CA LEU A 3 -4.56 11.55 -6.51
C LEU A 3 -3.85 12.05 -5.26
N SER A 4 -3.42 13.32 -5.29
CA SER A 4 -2.66 13.95 -4.22
C SER A 4 -3.11 15.41 -4.06
N SER A 5 -3.10 15.87 -2.81
CA SER A 5 -3.28 17.26 -2.41
C SER A 5 -2.03 18.09 -2.72
N ASP A 6 -0.84 17.48 -2.76
CA ASP A 6 0.43 18.15 -3.04
C ASP A 6 0.49 18.70 -4.49
N PRO A 7 0.84 19.98 -4.71
CA PRO A 7 0.84 20.58 -6.05
C PRO A 7 1.78 19.90 -7.05
N VAL A 8 2.96 19.44 -6.61
CA VAL A 8 3.97 18.82 -7.49
C VAL A 8 3.48 17.43 -7.90
N ALA A 9 3.07 16.62 -6.94
CA ALA A 9 2.49 15.30 -7.19
C ALA A 9 1.23 15.41 -8.05
N ARG A 10 0.34 16.37 -7.76
CA ARG A 10 -0.88 16.61 -8.54
C ARG A 10 -0.58 16.94 -9.99
N ASN A 11 0.38 17.84 -10.25
CA ASN A 11 0.77 18.18 -11.62
C ASN A 11 1.33 16.95 -12.35
N PHE A 12 2.21 16.22 -11.69
CA PHE A 12 2.81 15.01 -12.23
C PHE A 12 1.77 13.96 -12.64
N TRP A 13 0.83 13.63 -11.76
CA TRP A 13 -0.25 12.68 -12.04
C TRP A 13 -1.26 13.19 -13.07
N LYS A 14 -1.41 14.52 -13.21
CA LYS A 14 -2.36 15.13 -14.14
C LYS A 14 -1.78 15.31 -15.55
N VAL A 15 -0.47 15.51 -15.68
CA VAL A 15 0.19 15.90 -16.93
C VAL A 15 1.22 14.87 -17.36
N ASN A 16 2.26 14.67 -16.55
CA ASN A 16 3.43 13.87 -16.92
C ASN A 16 3.07 12.39 -17.17
N VAL A 17 2.32 11.79 -16.25
CA VAL A 17 1.96 10.35 -16.35
C VAL A 17 1.05 10.06 -17.54
N PRO A 18 -0.01 10.84 -17.82
CA PRO A 18 -0.78 10.70 -19.06
C PRO A 18 0.06 10.90 -20.33
N GLN A 19 0.99 11.87 -20.34
CA GLN A 19 1.90 12.08 -21.47
C GLN A 19 2.80 10.87 -21.71
N LEU A 20 3.40 10.31 -20.66
CA LEU A 20 4.16 9.06 -20.72
C LEU A 20 3.28 7.89 -21.21
N GLY A 21 2.01 7.87 -20.83
CA GLY A 21 1.03 6.88 -21.27
C GLY A 21 0.81 6.83 -22.79
N PHE A 22 1.01 7.94 -23.52
CA PHE A 22 0.91 7.91 -24.99
C PHE A 22 2.02 7.07 -25.64
N SER A 23 3.20 7.01 -25.01
CA SER A 23 4.31 6.14 -25.45
C SER A 23 4.19 4.72 -24.88
N HIS A 24 3.47 4.55 -23.77
CA HIS A 24 3.31 3.27 -23.07
C HIS A 24 1.82 2.94 -22.84
N PRO A 25 1.15 2.26 -23.80
CA PRO A 25 -0.30 2.07 -23.77
C PRO A 25 -0.86 1.39 -22.50
N PHE A 26 -0.08 0.53 -21.83
CA PHE A 26 -0.49 -0.08 -20.57
C PHE A 26 -0.65 0.96 -19.45
N LEU A 27 0.24 1.95 -19.39
CA LEU A 27 0.18 3.02 -18.40
C LEU A 27 -1.05 3.91 -18.65
N LEU A 28 -1.35 4.22 -19.92
CA LEU A 28 -2.55 4.99 -20.27
C LEU A 28 -3.84 4.26 -19.90
N LYS A 29 -3.91 2.94 -20.13
CA LYS A 29 -5.06 2.13 -19.68
C LYS A 29 -5.19 2.15 -18.16
N ALA A 30 -4.09 2.08 -17.42
CA ALA A 30 -4.12 2.19 -15.96
C ALA A 30 -4.63 3.57 -15.49
N VAL A 31 -4.24 4.65 -16.17
CA VAL A 31 -4.80 6.01 -15.97
C VAL A 31 -6.30 6.04 -16.23
N PHE A 32 -6.79 5.41 -17.30
CA PHE A 32 -8.24 5.31 -17.58
C PHE A 32 -8.98 4.49 -16.53
N SER A 33 -8.35 3.45 -15.99
CA SER A 33 -8.92 2.67 -14.90
C SER A 33 -9.18 3.54 -13.65
N ILE A 34 -8.20 4.33 -13.21
CA ILE A 34 -8.41 5.25 -12.09
C ILE A 34 -9.48 6.30 -12.43
N ALA A 35 -9.44 6.85 -13.64
CA ALA A 35 -10.43 7.84 -14.06
C ALA A 35 -11.87 7.27 -14.01
N ALA A 36 -12.07 6.02 -14.44
CA ALA A 36 -13.35 5.34 -14.36
C ALA A 36 -13.80 5.10 -12.91
N LEU A 37 -12.91 4.70 -12.00
CA LEU A 37 -13.23 4.57 -10.56
C LEU A 37 -13.61 5.91 -9.93
N HIS A 38 -12.85 6.96 -10.23
CA HIS A 38 -13.16 8.30 -9.73
C HIS A 38 -14.50 8.80 -10.26
N LEU A 39 -14.81 8.56 -11.55
CA LEU A 39 -16.11 8.87 -12.12
C LEU A 39 -17.23 8.03 -11.50
N ALA A 40 -17.00 6.75 -11.18
CA ALA A 40 -17.99 5.89 -10.52
C ALA A 40 -18.41 6.45 -9.16
N ARG A 41 -17.46 7.06 -8.43
CA ARG A 41 -17.73 7.78 -7.16
C ARG A 41 -18.57 9.03 -7.40
N LEU A 42 -18.24 9.82 -8.42
CA LEU A 42 -18.95 11.07 -8.73
C LEU A 42 -20.32 10.85 -9.40
N ARG A 43 -20.56 9.66 -9.97
CA ARG A 43 -21.79 9.32 -10.71
C ARG A 43 -22.37 7.99 -10.21
N PRO A 44 -23.02 7.96 -9.03
CA PRO A 44 -23.57 6.73 -8.46
C PRO A 44 -24.53 5.99 -9.41
N GLN A 45 -25.27 6.70 -10.26
CA GLN A 45 -26.19 6.13 -11.25
C GLN A 45 -25.50 5.26 -12.32
N GLN A 46 -24.20 5.48 -12.56
CA GLN A 46 -23.41 4.74 -13.55
C GLN A 46 -22.30 3.90 -12.88
N LYS A 47 -22.36 3.74 -11.55
CA LYS A 47 -21.28 3.15 -10.75
C LYS A 47 -20.86 1.80 -11.28
N ASP A 48 -21.79 0.87 -11.48
CA ASP A 48 -21.48 -0.51 -11.86
C ASP A 48 -20.83 -0.59 -13.25
N ALA A 49 -21.36 0.16 -14.22
CA ALA A 49 -20.79 0.23 -15.57
C ALA A 49 -19.38 0.84 -15.57
N LEU A 50 -19.15 1.91 -14.79
CA LEU A 50 -17.85 2.56 -14.68
C LEU A 50 -16.83 1.70 -13.92
N VAL A 51 -17.27 0.97 -12.89
CA VAL A 51 -16.45 -0.03 -12.19
C VAL A 51 -16.05 -1.16 -13.14
N GLN A 52 -16.99 -1.68 -13.92
CA GLN A 52 -16.70 -2.70 -14.94
C GLN A 52 -15.69 -2.19 -15.98
N GLN A 53 -15.85 -0.95 -16.44
CA GLN A 53 -14.91 -0.31 -17.36
C GLN A 53 -13.51 -0.16 -16.74
N SER A 54 -13.41 0.20 -15.46
CA SER A 54 -12.14 0.20 -14.72
C SER A 54 -11.49 -1.18 -14.71
N PHE A 55 -12.25 -2.24 -14.43
CA PHE A 55 -11.74 -3.61 -14.48
C PHE A 55 -11.21 -3.98 -15.86
N MET A 56 -11.93 -3.66 -16.94
CA MET A 56 -11.48 -3.92 -18.30
C MET A 56 -10.16 -3.20 -18.61
N TYR A 57 -10.05 -1.92 -18.26
CA TYR A 57 -8.81 -1.17 -18.48
C TYR A 57 -7.65 -1.69 -17.67
N TYR A 58 -7.86 -2.02 -16.39
CA TYR A 58 -6.81 -2.59 -15.55
C TYR A 58 -6.34 -3.94 -16.06
N ASN A 59 -7.26 -4.85 -16.41
CA ASN A 59 -6.89 -6.17 -16.93
C ASN A 59 -6.06 -6.06 -18.22
N ALA A 60 -6.46 -5.16 -19.13
CA ALA A 60 -5.73 -4.89 -20.36
C ALA A 60 -4.40 -4.15 -20.16
N ALA A 61 -4.22 -3.46 -19.02
CA ALA A 61 -2.96 -2.85 -18.63
C ALA A 61 -2.02 -3.91 -18.03
N SER A 62 -2.50 -4.67 -17.05
CA SER A 62 -1.76 -5.73 -16.36
C SER A 62 -1.30 -6.83 -17.33
N SER A 63 -2.14 -7.25 -18.27
CA SER A 63 -1.76 -8.25 -19.27
C SER A 63 -0.55 -7.84 -20.12
N THR A 64 -0.35 -6.53 -20.31
CA THR A 64 0.80 -5.98 -21.04
C THR A 64 1.98 -5.69 -20.10
N ALA A 65 1.73 -5.20 -18.89
CA ALA A 65 2.78 -4.77 -17.97
C ALA A 65 3.46 -5.93 -17.24
N LEU A 66 2.70 -6.92 -16.76
CA LEU A 66 3.23 -8.02 -15.94
C LEU A 66 4.40 -8.78 -16.59
N PRO A 67 4.35 -9.15 -17.89
CA PRO A 67 5.46 -9.85 -18.54
C PRO A 67 6.74 -9.01 -18.68
N LEU A 68 6.66 -7.68 -18.55
CA LEU A 68 7.79 -6.77 -18.68
C LEU A 68 8.56 -6.61 -17.37
N ILE A 69 7.91 -6.84 -16.22
CA ILE A 69 8.50 -6.61 -14.89
C ILE A 69 9.81 -7.39 -14.67
N PRO A 70 9.92 -8.70 -15.00
CA PRO A 70 11.15 -9.44 -14.72
C PRO A 70 12.40 -8.91 -15.45
N ASN A 71 12.21 -8.19 -16.55
CA ASN A 71 13.28 -7.66 -17.40
C ASN A 71 13.27 -6.12 -17.43
N ALA A 72 12.73 -5.49 -16.38
CA ALA A 72 12.58 -4.05 -16.33
C ALA A 72 13.90 -3.39 -15.94
N THR A 73 14.55 -2.72 -16.89
CA THR A 73 15.86 -2.09 -16.77
C THR A 73 15.93 -0.84 -17.66
N GLY A 74 16.76 0.13 -17.28
CA GLY A 74 16.98 1.34 -18.10
C GLY A 74 15.69 2.07 -18.51
N GLU A 75 15.40 2.14 -19.82
CA GLU A 75 14.31 2.95 -20.38
C GLU A 75 12.90 2.39 -20.17
N ASN A 76 12.73 1.07 -20.00
CA ASN A 76 11.40 0.47 -19.79
C ASN A 76 10.98 0.51 -18.31
N PHE A 77 11.90 0.83 -17.41
CA PHE A 77 11.68 0.79 -15.97
C PHE A 77 10.77 1.93 -15.46
N PRO A 78 10.96 3.21 -15.84
CA PRO A 78 10.08 4.30 -15.39
C PRO A 78 8.58 4.06 -15.62
N PRO A 79 8.09 3.66 -16.81
CA PRO A 79 6.65 3.42 -16.99
C PRO A 79 6.14 2.21 -16.18
N ILE A 80 6.97 1.20 -15.92
CA ILE A 80 6.62 0.06 -15.06
C ILE A 80 6.53 0.50 -13.59
N PHE A 81 7.47 1.33 -13.13
CA PHE A 81 7.42 1.94 -11.81
C PHE A 81 6.13 2.75 -11.61
N HIS A 82 5.78 3.64 -12.55
CA HIS A 82 4.55 4.41 -12.49
C HIS A 82 3.29 3.55 -12.52
N PHE A 83 3.31 2.48 -13.32
CA PHE A 83 2.24 1.51 -13.35
C PHE A 83 2.03 0.82 -11.99
N SER A 84 3.10 0.52 -11.25
CA SER A 84 2.99 -0.08 -9.90
C SER A 84 2.33 0.87 -8.88
N LEU A 85 2.67 2.15 -8.93
CA LEU A 85 2.07 3.18 -8.07
C LEU A 85 0.58 3.36 -8.38
N ILE A 86 0.24 3.48 -9.66
CA ILE A 86 -1.14 3.55 -10.13
C ILE A 86 -1.93 2.30 -9.74
N THR A 87 -1.32 1.13 -9.86
CA THR A 87 -1.93 -0.16 -9.51
C THR A 87 -2.29 -0.20 -8.03
N THR A 88 -1.41 0.32 -7.15
CA THR A 88 -1.73 0.49 -5.73
C THR A 88 -2.97 1.37 -5.54
N VAL A 89 -3.02 2.54 -6.19
CA VAL A 89 -4.18 3.45 -6.12
C VAL A 89 -5.46 2.79 -6.64
N ILE A 90 -5.39 2.04 -7.75
CA ILE A 90 -6.53 1.30 -8.31
C ILE A 90 -7.06 0.28 -7.30
N THR A 91 -6.17 -0.47 -6.65
CA THR A 91 -6.57 -1.46 -5.65
C THR A 91 -7.37 -0.82 -4.52
N PHE A 92 -6.88 0.27 -3.95
CA PHE A 92 -7.58 0.97 -2.90
C PHE A 92 -8.88 1.64 -3.40
N ALA A 93 -8.88 2.22 -4.60
CA ALA A 93 -10.05 2.89 -5.17
C ALA A 93 -11.20 1.94 -5.57
N ARG A 94 -10.93 0.63 -5.67
CA ARG A 94 -11.96 -0.35 -6.05
C ARG A 94 -13.02 -0.52 -4.97
N PRO A 95 -14.26 -0.87 -5.36
CA PRO A 95 -15.27 -1.28 -4.39
C PRO A 95 -14.74 -2.42 -3.52
N ARG A 96 -14.87 -2.24 -2.20
CA ARG A 96 -14.53 -3.26 -1.21
C ARG A 96 -15.55 -4.39 -1.28
N THR A 97 -15.07 -5.63 -1.20
CA THR A 97 -15.90 -6.82 -1.06
C THR A 97 -15.77 -7.35 0.37
N PRO A 98 -16.79 -8.04 0.92
CA PRO A 98 -16.80 -8.49 2.31
C PRO A 98 -15.57 -9.34 2.72
N ASP A 99 -14.99 -10.07 1.78
CA ASP A 99 -13.85 -10.97 2.02
C ASP A 99 -12.48 -10.35 1.72
N ASN A 100 -12.41 -9.04 1.47
CA ASN A 100 -11.19 -8.37 1.07
C ASN A 100 -10.40 -7.85 2.29
N LEU A 101 -9.22 -8.43 2.56
CA LEU A 101 -8.27 -7.96 3.57
C LEU A 101 -7.14 -7.08 3.01
N LEU A 102 -7.32 -6.53 1.80
CA LEU A 102 -6.38 -5.70 1.03
C LEU A 102 -5.09 -6.43 0.60
N LEU A 103 -4.35 -6.94 1.58
CA LEU A 103 -3.10 -7.68 1.43
C LEU A 103 -3.31 -9.16 1.08
N VAL A 104 -4.51 -9.67 1.34
CA VAL A 104 -4.89 -11.07 1.10
C VAL A 104 -6.31 -11.09 0.55
N SER A 105 -6.52 -11.85 -0.52
CA SER A 105 -7.83 -12.14 -1.08
C SER A 105 -7.95 -13.64 -1.23
N ASN A 106 -8.83 -14.28 -0.45
CA ASN A 106 -8.99 -15.74 -0.42
C ASN A 106 -7.66 -16.49 -0.25
N GLU A 107 -6.85 -16.11 0.76
CA GLU A 107 -5.53 -16.71 1.08
C GLU A 107 -4.44 -16.51 0.00
N ILE A 108 -4.75 -15.80 -1.09
CA ILE A 108 -3.80 -15.50 -2.16
C ILE A 108 -3.29 -14.06 -1.99
N VAL A 109 -1.97 -13.87 -2.16
CA VAL A 109 -1.38 -12.54 -2.26
C VAL A 109 -1.81 -11.91 -3.60
N PRO A 110 -2.43 -10.72 -3.58
CA PRO A 110 -2.90 -10.08 -4.79
C PRO A 110 -1.78 -9.69 -5.76
N ASP A 111 -2.05 -9.78 -7.06
CA ASP A 111 -1.11 -9.41 -8.13
C ASP A 111 -0.54 -8.00 -7.98
N TRP A 112 -1.35 -7.04 -7.52
CA TRP A 112 -0.91 -5.65 -7.31
C TRP A 112 0.26 -5.56 -6.32
N LEU A 113 0.26 -6.40 -5.29
CA LEU A 113 1.30 -6.42 -4.26
C LEU A 113 2.58 -7.05 -4.82
N LEU A 114 2.45 -8.09 -5.65
CA LEU A 114 3.57 -8.68 -6.37
C LEU A 114 4.21 -7.67 -7.33
N VAL A 115 3.40 -6.88 -8.04
CA VAL A 115 3.89 -5.79 -8.91
C VAL A 115 4.68 -4.78 -8.10
N THR A 116 4.11 -4.26 -7.01
CA THR A 116 4.75 -3.23 -6.19
C THR A 116 6.05 -3.73 -5.56
N ARG A 117 6.07 -4.99 -5.08
CA ARG A 117 7.27 -5.58 -4.46
C ARG A 117 8.31 -6.02 -5.50
N GLY A 118 7.91 -6.43 -6.69
CA GLY A 118 8.81 -6.72 -7.81
C GLY A 118 9.57 -5.48 -8.27
N VAL A 119 8.88 -4.34 -8.39
CA VAL A 119 9.50 -3.05 -8.72
C VAL A 119 10.52 -2.62 -7.65
N ARG A 120 10.28 -2.90 -6.37
CA ARG A 120 11.25 -2.63 -5.29
C ARG A 120 12.56 -3.40 -5.49
N THR A 121 12.49 -4.70 -5.80
CA THR A 121 13.70 -5.53 -5.96
C THR A 121 14.59 -4.97 -7.07
N LEU A 122 13.97 -4.49 -8.16
CA LEU A 122 14.68 -3.84 -9.27
C LEU A 122 15.35 -2.53 -8.87
N LEU A 123 14.71 -1.73 -8.02
CA LEU A 123 15.30 -0.50 -7.47
C LEU A 123 16.54 -0.75 -6.61
N GLN A 124 16.65 -1.93 -6.01
CA GLN A 124 17.79 -2.31 -5.18
C GLN A 124 18.93 -2.92 -6.01
N SER A 125 18.65 -3.47 -7.19
CA SER A 125 19.63 -4.16 -8.03
C SER A 125 20.31 -3.28 -9.08
N GLU A 126 19.69 -2.19 -9.53
CA GLU A 126 20.25 -1.35 -10.61
C GLU A 126 20.58 0.08 -10.17
N GLY A 127 21.87 0.35 -9.89
CA GLY A 127 22.35 1.70 -9.57
C GLY A 127 22.17 2.71 -10.71
N ASP A 128 22.31 2.29 -11.97
CA ASP A 128 22.28 3.20 -13.13
C ASP A 128 20.86 3.61 -13.56
N ALA A 129 19.87 2.72 -13.42
CA ALA A 129 18.46 3.05 -13.67
C ALA A 129 17.88 4.03 -12.62
N VAL A 130 18.39 3.95 -11.39
CA VAL A 130 18.08 4.89 -10.31
C VAL A 130 18.66 6.28 -10.61
N LEU A 131 19.86 6.37 -11.21
CA LEU A 131 20.51 7.63 -11.60
C LEU A 131 19.79 8.33 -12.77
N SER A 132 19.30 7.56 -13.76
CA SER A 132 18.53 8.13 -14.88
C SER A 132 17.16 8.63 -14.44
N MET A 133 16.46 7.94 -13.53
CA MET A 133 15.14 8.38 -13.05
C MET A 133 15.22 9.50 -12.00
N SER A 134 16.23 9.48 -11.11
CA SER A 134 16.40 10.50 -10.06
C SER A 134 16.77 11.89 -10.59
N SER A 135 17.36 11.98 -11.79
CA SER A 135 17.72 13.25 -12.41
C SER A 135 16.54 13.96 -13.10
N LEU A 136 15.43 13.26 -13.38
CA LEU A 136 14.29 13.80 -14.14
C LEU A 136 12.93 13.69 -13.42
N ASP A 137 12.83 12.87 -12.37
CA ASP A 137 11.58 12.61 -11.65
C ASP A 137 11.69 12.98 -10.16
N ALA A 138 11.12 14.12 -9.80
CA ALA A 138 11.09 14.62 -8.43
C ALA A 138 10.34 13.67 -7.47
N LEU A 139 9.30 12.96 -7.93
CA LEU A 139 8.57 12.03 -7.07
C LEU A 139 9.40 10.78 -6.78
N PHE A 140 10.13 10.30 -7.78
CA PHE A 140 11.06 9.20 -7.60
C PHE A 140 12.16 9.57 -6.59
N TYR A 141 12.80 10.74 -6.77
CA TYR A 141 13.82 11.22 -5.84
C TYR A 141 13.28 11.37 -4.40
N MET A 142 12.09 11.95 -4.23
CA MET A 142 11.46 12.03 -2.91
C MET A 142 11.22 10.64 -2.29
N GLY A 143 10.80 9.66 -3.11
CA GLY A 143 10.60 8.28 -2.66
C GLY A 143 11.88 7.61 -2.19
N THR A 144 13.00 7.79 -2.91
CA THR A 144 14.29 7.22 -2.52
C THR A 144 14.83 7.86 -1.24
N GLN A 145 14.73 9.18 -1.10
CA GLN A 145 15.11 9.87 0.14
C GLN A 145 14.28 9.40 1.33
N LEU A 146 12.97 9.23 1.15
CA LEU A 146 12.09 8.75 2.20
C LEU A 146 12.42 7.29 2.58
N SER A 147 12.72 6.43 1.60
CA SER A 147 13.18 5.06 1.90
C SER A 147 14.51 5.05 2.65
N TYR A 148 15.43 5.97 2.37
CA TYR A 148 16.68 6.08 3.13
C TYR A 148 16.43 6.51 4.58
N GLN A 149 15.52 7.47 4.78
CA GLN A 149 15.10 7.90 6.11
C GLN A 149 14.44 6.77 6.89
N TYR A 150 13.57 6.00 6.23
CA TYR A 150 12.91 4.83 6.82
C TYR A 150 13.90 3.83 7.41
N GLU A 151 14.99 3.49 6.70
CA GLU A 151 15.97 2.51 7.21
C GLU A 151 16.74 2.97 8.45
N ARG A 152 16.68 4.27 8.76
CA ARG A 152 17.35 4.90 9.91
C ARG A 152 16.38 5.37 10.98
N GLU A 153 15.08 5.18 10.76
CA GLU A 153 14.06 5.65 11.70
C GLU A 153 14.01 4.73 12.92
N SER A 154 13.61 5.28 14.07
CA SER A 154 13.50 4.50 15.30
C SER A 154 12.40 3.43 15.18
N GLU A 155 12.53 2.39 16.01
CA GLU A 155 11.55 1.32 16.15
C GLU A 155 10.76 1.44 17.46
N GLU A 156 10.55 2.67 17.91
CA GLU A 156 9.86 2.96 19.16
C GLU A 156 8.38 3.25 18.91
N HIS A 157 7.48 2.48 19.51
CA HIS A 157 6.04 2.74 19.50
C HIS A 157 5.39 1.95 20.63
N GLU A 158 4.83 2.63 21.63
CA GLU A 158 4.30 2.03 22.87
C GLU A 158 3.34 0.86 22.61
N GLY A 159 2.23 1.10 21.89
CA GLY A 159 1.26 0.03 21.63
C GLY A 159 1.78 -1.15 20.79
N LEU A 160 2.82 -0.93 19.96
CA LEU A 160 3.43 -2.01 19.17
C LEU A 160 4.49 -2.75 19.99
N ASN A 161 5.13 -2.09 20.96
CA ASN A 161 5.99 -2.73 21.95
C ASN A 161 5.18 -3.70 22.82
N GLU A 162 4.01 -3.28 23.31
CA GLU A 162 3.11 -4.15 24.09
C GLU A 162 2.62 -5.36 23.27
N LEU A 163 2.27 -5.16 22.00
CA LEU A 163 1.93 -6.26 21.09
C LEU A 163 3.10 -7.21 20.89
N GLU A 164 4.30 -6.67 20.68
CA GLU A 164 5.52 -7.45 20.49
C GLU A 164 5.85 -8.31 21.72
N GLU A 165 5.75 -7.75 22.92
CA GLU A 165 5.92 -8.48 24.19
C GLU A 165 4.88 -9.60 24.34
N SER A 166 3.62 -9.31 23.98
CA SER A 166 2.54 -10.28 23.99
C SER A 166 2.84 -11.45 23.05
N ILE A 167 3.31 -11.18 21.83
CA ILE A 167 3.71 -12.19 20.85
C ILE A 167 4.89 -13.01 21.36
N ARG A 168 5.94 -12.39 21.88
CA ARG A 168 7.12 -13.09 22.41
C ARG A 168 6.77 -14.04 23.56
N SER A 169 5.79 -13.66 24.38
CA SER A 169 5.40 -14.43 25.56
C SER A 169 4.40 -15.57 25.25
N HIS A 170 3.58 -15.41 24.21
CA HIS A 170 2.39 -16.24 24.04
C HIS A 170 2.27 -16.96 22.70
N SER A 171 3.04 -16.56 21.69
CA SER A 171 2.99 -17.17 20.36
C SER A 171 3.92 -18.37 20.25
N GLN A 172 3.70 -19.17 19.20
CA GLN A 172 4.55 -20.30 18.91
C GLN A 172 5.97 -19.83 18.52
N PRO A 173 7.05 -20.41 19.08
CA PRO A 173 8.40 -19.91 18.89
C PRO A 173 8.84 -19.76 17.43
N HIS A 174 8.36 -20.64 16.55
CA HIS A 174 8.77 -20.67 15.15
C HIS A 174 8.33 -19.43 14.34
N LYS A 175 7.27 -18.73 14.76
CA LYS A 175 6.74 -17.54 14.06
C LYS A 175 7.08 -16.21 14.73
N VAL A 176 7.64 -16.22 15.94
CA VAL A 176 7.93 -15.00 16.71
C VAL A 176 8.86 -14.06 15.95
N ALA A 177 9.93 -14.60 15.33
CA ALA A 177 10.87 -13.78 14.58
C ALA A 177 10.20 -13.05 13.41
N ASP A 178 9.34 -13.75 12.65
CA ASP A 178 8.65 -13.19 11.49
C ASP A 178 7.63 -12.12 11.89
N LEU A 179 6.89 -12.35 12.97
CA LEU A 179 5.96 -11.38 13.56
C LEU A 179 6.68 -10.13 14.07
N CYS A 180 7.77 -10.30 14.82
CA CYS A 180 8.59 -9.19 15.31
C CYS A 180 9.19 -8.37 14.16
N ASN A 181 9.63 -9.01 13.07
CA ASN A 181 10.09 -8.31 11.88
C ASN A 181 8.97 -7.49 11.23
N GLY A 182 7.74 -8.05 11.14
CA GLY A 182 6.56 -7.31 10.68
C GLY A 182 6.27 -6.07 11.55
N ILE A 183 6.36 -6.21 12.87
CA ILE A 183 6.18 -5.11 13.84
C ILE A 183 7.26 -4.04 13.69
N SER A 184 8.53 -4.44 13.61
CA SER A 184 9.68 -3.54 13.40
C SER A 184 9.49 -2.67 12.16
N THR A 185 9.09 -3.27 11.03
CA THR A 185 8.82 -2.50 9.80
C THR A 185 7.66 -1.52 9.96
N LEU A 186 6.61 -1.89 10.69
CA LEU A 186 5.46 -1.03 10.94
C LEU A 186 5.80 0.13 11.88
N LYS A 187 6.61 -0.09 12.92
CA LYS A 187 7.09 0.94 13.86
C LYS A 187 7.80 2.08 13.13
N ARG A 188 8.70 1.74 12.20
CA ARG A 188 9.39 2.74 11.36
C ARG A 188 8.41 3.55 10.51
N CYS A 189 7.36 2.91 9.97
CA CYS A 189 6.31 3.60 9.24
C CYS A 189 5.52 4.58 10.12
N PHE A 190 5.16 4.19 11.35
CA PHE A 190 4.51 5.07 12.32
C PHE A 190 5.39 6.30 12.64
N ASN A 191 6.64 6.06 13.01
CA ASN A 191 7.56 7.13 13.40
C ASN A 191 7.82 8.10 12.26
N LEU A 192 7.96 7.59 11.03
CA LEU A 192 8.11 8.44 9.86
C LEU A 192 6.80 9.19 9.54
N PHE A 193 5.63 8.55 9.65
CA PHE A 193 4.33 9.18 9.38
C PHE A 193 4.04 10.37 10.32
N PHE A 194 4.32 10.20 11.60
CA PHE A 194 4.09 11.23 12.63
C PHE A 194 5.26 12.22 12.76
N LYS A 195 6.33 12.05 11.99
CA LYS A 195 7.48 12.95 12.01
C LYS A 195 7.06 14.39 11.65
N PRO A 196 7.41 15.38 12.48
CA PRO A 196 7.16 16.78 12.16
C PRO A 196 7.92 17.21 10.89
N GLY A 197 7.32 18.13 10.13
CA GLY A 197 7.96 18.74 8.95
C GLY A 197 7.87 17.93 7.65
N LEU A 198 7.30 16.72 7.65
CA LEU A 198 7.01 16.01 6.40
C LEU A 198 5.81 16.62 5.67
N SER A 199 5.89 16.64 4.33
CA SER A 199 4.76 16.95 3.46
C SER A 199 3.68 15.86 3.55
N GLU A 200 2.44 16.19 3.17
CA GLU A 200 1.34 15.22 3.11
C GLU A 200 1.67 14.04 2.19
N GLU A 201 2.29 14.32 1.03
CA GLU A 201 2.74 13.29 0.09
C GLU A 201 3.77 12.35 0.75
N SER A 202 4.74 12.89 1.50
CA SER A 202 5.71 12.07 2.22
C SER A 202 5.04 11.24 3.31
N ARG A 203 4.10 11.80 4.09
CA ARG A 203 3.35 11.01 5.09
C ARG A 203 2.58 9.86 4.46
N MET A 204 1.83 10.14 3.38
CA MET A 204 1.10 9.11 2.65
C MET A 204 2.05 7.99 2.21
N ARG A 205 3.21 8.34 1.63
CA ARG A 205 4.22 7.36 1.23
C ARG A 205 4.78 6.60 2.42
N SER A 206 5.02 7.24 3.56
CA SER A 206 5.49 6.58 4.78
C SER A 206 4.52 5.53 5.29
N ALA A 207 3.23 5.81 5.27
CA ALA A 207 2.21 4.81 5.64
C ALA A 207 2.20 3.63 4.64
N LEU A 208 2.10 3.91 3.34
CA LEU A 208 2.04 2.87 2.32
C LEU A 208 3.37 2.12 2.15
N MET A 209 4.48 2.66 2.66
CA MET A 209 5.80 2.02 2.61
C MET A 209 5.80 0.65 3.29
N TRP A 210 4.96 0.45 4.30
CA TRP A 210 4.83 -0.84 4.97
C TRP A 210 4.46 -1.93 3.97
N LEU A 211 3.48 -1.69 3.09
CA LEU A 211 3.04 -2.62 2.02
C LEU A 211 4.21 -3.09 1.13
N VAL A 212 5.24 -2.25 1.00
CA VAL A 212 6.43 -2.52 0.18
C VAL A 212 7.56 -3.16 1.00
N LYS A 213 7.63 -2.89 2.31
CA LYS A 213 8.71 -3.32 3.22
C LYS A 213 8.40 -4.57 4.04
N ILE A 214 7.13 -5.01 4.10
CA ILE A 214 6.75 -6.23 4.83
C ILE A 214 7.61 -7.43 4.35
N PRO A 215 8.20 -8.21 5.28
CA PRO A 215 8.95 -9.43 4.97
C PRO A 215 8.08 -10.54 4.37
N ASP A 216 8.64 -11.37 3.48
CA ASP A 216 7.93 -12.52 2.89
C ASP A 216 7.41 -13.52 3.95
N PRO A 217 8.18 -13.92 4.97
CA PRO A 217 7.68 -14.85 5.99
C PRO A 217 6.44 -14.32 6.74
N PHE A 218 6.42 -13.02 7.06
CA PHE A 218 5.25 -12.39 7.67
C PHE A 218 4.04 -12.36 6.72
N MET A 219 4.27 -12.14 5.42
CA MET A 219 3.19 -12.23 4.42
C MET A 219 2.57 -13.63 4.37
N GLU A 220 3.36 -14.70 4.51
CA GLU A 220 2.81 -16.06 4.56
C GLU A 220 1.91 -16.27 5.79
N LEU A 221 2.25 -15.69 6.95
CA LEU A 221 1.39 -15.72 8.12
C LEU A 221 0.06 -14.98 7.87
N LEU A 222 0.11 -13.81 7.23
CA LEU A 222 -1.12 -13.08 6.86
C LEU A 222 -1.99 -13.87 5.88
N LYS A 223 -1.40 -14.56 4.89
CA LYS A 223 -2.15 -15.42 3.95
C LYS A 223 -2.89 -16.52 4.68
N GLY A 224 -2.25 -17.12 5.67
CA GLY A 224 -2.85 -18.14 6.55
C GLY A 224 -3.83 -17.59 7.58
N LEU A 225 -4.18 -16.30 7.52
CA LEU A 225 -5.06 -15.61 8.48
C LEU A 225 -4.60 -15.80 9.93
N ASP A 226 -3.28 -15.85 10.14
CA ASP A 226 -2.69 -16.02 11.47
C ASP A 226 -3.13 -14.88 12.39
N SER A 227 -3.66 -15.23 13.56
CA SER A 227 -4.30 -14.26 14.46
C SER A 227 -3.33 -13.17 14.93
N GLU A 228 -2.07 -13.51 15.19
CA GLU A 228 -1.06 -12.54 15.57
C GLU A 228 -0.65 -11.63 14.42
N ALA A 229 -0.53 -12.17 13.21
CA ALA A 229 -0.26 -11.35 12.03
C ALA A 229 -1.42 -10.37 11.73
N LEU A 230 -2.66 -10.82 11.91
CA LEU A 230 -3.86 -9.96 11.82
C LEU A 230 -3.87 -8.87 12.91
N CYS A 231 -3.36 -9.15 14.11
CA CYS A 231 -3.19 -8.12 15.14
C CYS A 231 -2.22 -7.02 14.67
N VAL A 232 -1.11 -7.38 14.03
CA VAL A 232 -0.18 -6.39 13.45
C VAL A 232 -0.85 -5.60 12.31
N LEU A 233 -1.65 -6.26 11.46
CA LEU A 233 -2.41 -5.59 10.40
C LEU A 233 -3.44 -4.59 10.96
N ALA A 234 -4.03 -4.85 12.13
CA ALA A 234 -4.94 -3.92 12.79
C ALA A 234 -4.25 -2.59 13.12
N PHE A 235 -2.98 -2.62 13.55
CA PHE A 235 -2.21 -1.38 13.78
C PHE A 235 -1.98 -0.60 12.48
N PHE A 236 -1.72 -1.28 11.36
CA PHE A 236 -1.62 -0.60 10.07
C PHE A 236 -2.93 0.13 9.67
N CYS A 237 -4.09 -0.39 10.08
CA CYS A 237 -5.37 0.27 9.82
C CYS A 237 -5.45 1.67 10.45
N VAL A 238 -4.73 1.93 11.55
CA VAL A 238 -4.65 3.27 12.15
C VAL A 238 -3.99 4.26 11.19
N LEU A 239 -2.92 3.86 10.48
CA LEU A 239 -2.27 4.71 9.47
C LEU A 239 -3.23 4.98 8.29
N LEU A 240 -4.00 3.98 7.86
CA LEU A 240 -5.03 4.17 6.83
C LEU A 240 -6.13 5.14 7.31
N ASN A 241 -6.50 5.07 8.59
CA ASN A 241 -7.50 5.97 9.18
C ASN A 241 -7.05 7.44 9.10
N ARG A 242 -5.74 7.69 9.31
CA ARG A 242 -5.17 9.04 9.16
C ARG A 242 -5.10 9.52 7.70
N LEU A 243 -5.31 8.62 6.73
CA LEU A 243 -5.30 8.90 5.30
C LEU A 243 -6.70 8.97 4.66
N GLU A 244 -7.79 8.95 5.42
CA GLU A 244 -9.15 8.95 4.87
C GLU A 244 -9.53 10.19 4.06
N HIS A 245 -8.79 11.28 4.20
CA HIS A 245 -8.92 12.47 3.34
C HIS A 245 -8.61 12.17 1.86
N LEU A 246 -7.90 11.07 1.57
CA LEU A 246 -7.67 10.58 0.22
C LEU A 246 -8.87 9.73 -0.21
N TRP A 247 -9.60 10.18 -1.23
CA TRP A 247 -10.85 9.53 -1.70
C TRP A 247 -10.70 8.03 -2.03
N TRP A 248 -9.49 7.60 -2.40
CA TRP A 248 -9.19 6.22 -2.73
C TRP A 248 -8.85 5.37 -1.50
N VAL A 249 -8.44 5.97 -0.37
CA VAL A 249 -8.23 5.29 0.93
C VAL A 249 -9.47 5.30 1.81
N GLU A 250 -10.36 6.27 1.61
CA GLU A 250 -11.58 6.45 2.41
C GLU A 250 -12.37 5.15 2.65
N GLY A 251 -12.59 4.85 3.94
CA GLY A 251 -13.34 3.68 4.42
C GLY A 251 -12.55 2.38 4.49
N TRP A 252 -11.25 2.35 4.16
CA TRP A 252 -10.45 1.13 4.29
C TRP A 252 -10.11 0.77 5.72
N ALA A 253 -9.87 1.74 6.61
CA ALA A 253 -9.54 1.46 8.00
C ALA A 253 -10.67 0.70 8.70
N VAL A 254 -11.90 1.22 8.59
CA VAL A 254 -13.11 0.59 9.15
C VAL A 254 -13.38 -0.78 8.52
N HIS A 255 -13.31 -0.89 7.20
CA HIS A 255 -13.53 -2.16 6.51
C HIS A 255 -12.57 -3.26 6.98
N LEU A 256 -11.28 -2.94 7.09
CA LEU A 256 -10.27 -3.90 7.52
C LEU A 256 -10.40 -4.25 9.00
N ILE A 257 -10.63 -3.26 9.87
CA ILE A 257 -10.71 -3.51 11.31
C ILE A 257 -11.93 -4.36 11.66
N GLU A 258 -13.08 -4.13 11.01
CA GLU A 258 -14.28 -4.94 11.16
C GLU A 258 -14.01 -6.40 10.77
N ARG A 259 -13.37 -6.61 9.61
CA ARG A 259 -13.04 -7.95 9.14
C ARG A 259 -12.02 -8.65 10.05
N ILE A 260 -10.96 -7.96 10.46
CA ILE A 260 -9.97 -8.48 11.40
C ILE A 260 -10.67 -8.87 12.71
N TYR A 261 -11.47 -7.99 13.30
CA TYR A 261 -12.18 -8.26 14.54
C TYR A 261 -13.11 -9.48 14.44
N SER A 262 -13.85 -9.60 13.33
CA SER A 262 -14.74 -10.75 13.09
C SER A 262 -13.98 -12.07 12.94
N THR A 263 -12.74 -12.03 12.45
CA THR A 263 -11.88 -13.20 12.25
C THR A 263 -11.17 -13.62 13.52
N LEU A 264 -10.82 -12.67 14.40
CA LEU A 264 -10.10 -12.92 15.63
C LEU A 264 -10.99 -13.51 16.73
N ASP A 265 -10.43 -14.43 17.52
CA ASP A 265 -11.01 -14.88 18.78
C ASP A 265 -10.93 -13.81 19.88
N SER A 266 -11.73 -13.98 20.93
CA SER A 266 -11.81 -13.07 22.08
C SER A 266 -10.46 -12.72 22.70
N ARG A 267 -9.51 -13.66 22.73
CA ARG A 267 -8.15 -13.46 23.22
C ARG A 267 -7.41 -12.39 22.43
N TYR A 268 -7.36 -12.52 21.11
CA TYR A 268 -6.60 -11.63 20.23
C TYR A 268 -7.28 -10.27 20.04
N ARG A 269 -8.62 -10.20 20.22
CA ARG A 269 -9.33 -8.92 20.25
C ARG A 269 -8.83 -7.98 21.37
N LEU A 270 -8.26 -8.53 22.45
CA LEU A 270 -7.63 -7.73 23.50
C LEU A 270 -6.36 -7.03 23.02
N TRP A 271 -5.65 -7.63 22.06
CA TRP A 271 -4.37 -7.13 21.55
C TRP A 271 -4.54 -5.98 20.55
N ILE A 272 -5.75 -5.79 20.01
CA ILE A 272 -6.07 -4.73 19.05
C ILE A 272 -6.92 -3.61 19.64
N ARG A 273 -7.06 -3.53 20.97
CA ARG A 273 -7.83 -2.47 21.64
C ARG A 273 -7.39 -1.07 21.25
N TRP A 274 -6.08 -0.81 21.30
CA TRP A 274 -5.52 0.49 20.92
C TRP A 274 -5.87 0.86 19.46
N PRO A 275 -5.68 -0.02 18.46
CA PRO A 275 -6.20 0.23 17.11
C PRO A 275 -7.71 0.53 17.04
N LEU A 276 -8.56 -0.17 17.80
CA LEU A 276 -10.01 0.09 17.79
C LEU A 276 -10.33 1.51 18.30
N GLU A 277 -9.67 1.91 19.40
CA GLU A 277 -9.83 3.23 20.00
C GLU A 277 -9.35 4.36 19.07
N GLU A 278 -8.19 4.19 18.44
CA GLU A 278 -7.62 5.16 17.50
C GLU A 278 -8.44 5.33 16.22
N ILE A 279 -9.11 4.26 15.78
CA ILE A 279 -10.03 4.30 14.63
C ILE A 279 -11.40 4.84 15.05
N GLY A 280 -11.77 4.74 16.33
CA GLY A 280 -13.11 5.07 16.82
C GLY A 280 -14.16 4.04 16.40
N TRP A 281 -13.75 2.78 16.23
CA TRP A 281 -14.65 1.68 15.84
C TRP A 281 -15.10 0.86 17.04
N THR A 282 -16.39 0.51 17.07
CA THR A 282 -16.98 -0.35 18.09
C THR A 282 -17.75 -1.50 17.42
N PRO A 283 -17.63 -2.75 17.92
CA PRO A 283 -18.35 -3.92 17.40
C PRO A 283 -19.87 -3.84 17.51
#